data_AF-A0A953GG88-F1
#
_entry.id   AF-A0A953GG88-F1
#
_cell.length_a   1.000
_cell.length_b   1.000
_cell.length_c   1.000
_cell.angle_alpha   90.00
_cell.angle_beta   90.00
_cell.angle_gamma   90.00
#
_symmetry.space_group_name_H-M   'P 1'
#
loop_
_entity.id
_entity.type
_entity.pdbx_description
1 polymer ?
#
loop_
_entity_poly.entity_id
_entity_poly.type
_entity_poly.pdbx_seq_one_letter_code
_entity_poly.pdbx_strand_id
1 'polypeptide(L)'
;MKKKQTLLPYLSLFAILLLYTTCKEDDTVVTEYKDFSIYLTFDSLPHAPLDISKSVLQKKLIKYQDIKSYDSANTTLELRYRADSLFNWPSGNDNRGFVAVANDSIRIYGGYLWSPLHSSTNDNIVLTLPLESNASPYHLRVQNGYPFASNDPAHRSIINAPQLMELFRKDGKLR
;
A
#
# COMPACT_ATOMS: atom_id res chain seq x y z
N MET A 1 2.92 34.53 -70.90
CA MET A 1 1.61 35.18 -70.59
C MET A 1 0.85 34.31 -69.60
N LYS A 2 0.40 34.90 -68.49
CA LYS A 2 -0.32 34.24 -67.39
C LYS A 2 -1.71 33.78 -67.83
N LYS A 3 -2.14 32.58 -67.42
CA LYS A 3 -3.55 32.32 -67.10
C LYS A 3 -3.65 31.56 -65.77
N LYS A 4 -4.40 32.19 -64.86
CA LYS A 4 -4.72 31.77 -63.49
C LYS A 4 -5.63 30.53 -63.56
N GLN A 5 -5.42 29.57 -62.65
CA GLN A 5 -6.46 28.62 -62.26
C GLN A 5 -6.67 28.70 -60.76
N THR A 6 -7.95 28.72 -60.43
CA THR A 6 -8.56 29.23 -59.20
C THR A 6 -8.73 28.10 -58.18
N LEU A 7 -8.57 28.45 -56.91
CA LEU A 7 -8.86 27.66 -55.71
C LEU A 7 -10.27 27.04 -55.70
N LEU A 8 -10.40 25.80 -55.20
CA LEU A 8 -11.50 25.41 -54.31
C LEU A 8 -11.04 24.32 -53.31
N PRO A 9 -11.62 24.29 -52.09
CA PRO A 9 -10.97 23.76 -50.90
C PRO A 9 -11.54 22.40 -50.47
N TYR A 10 -10.69 21.39 -50.32
CA TYR A 10 -11.01 20.14 -49.62
C TYR A 10 -10.19 20.07 -48.34
N LEU A 11 -10.59 20.84 -47.32
CA LEU A 11 -9.85 20.89 -46.05
C LEU A 11 -10.75 21.07 -44.83
N SER A 12 -11.99 20.59 -44.89
CA SER A 12 -12.99 20.84 -43.83
C SER A 12 -13.71 19.61 -43.26
N LEU A 13 -13.22 18.37 -43.46
CA LEU A 13 -13.94 17.20 -42.92
C LEU A 13 -13.12 16.17 -42.15
N PHE A 14 -11.85 16.43 -41.83
CA PHE A 14 -11.03 15.47 -41.06
C PHE A 14 -10.66 15.92 -39.63
N ALA A 15 -11.10 17.10 -39.20
CA ALA A 15 -10.68 17.67 -37.90
C ALA A 15 -11.67 17.45 -36.74
N ILE A 16 -12.87 16.90 -36.98
CA ILE A 16 -13.92 16.79 -35.94
C ILE A 16 -13.91 15.41 -35.23
N LEU A 17 -13.20 14.41 -35.75
CA LEU A 17 -13.22 13.05 -35.19
C LEU A 17 -12.09 12.74 -34.20
N LEU A 18 -11.38 13.74 -33.68
CA LEU A 18 -10.25 13.57 -32.75
C LEU A 18 -10.48 14.15 -31.34
N LEU A 19 -11.69 14.63 -31.02
CA LEU A 19 -11.96 15.33 -29.76
C LEU A 19 -12.81 14.54 -28.73
N TYR A 20 -13.11 13.25 -28.98
CA TYR A 20 -13.96 12.45 -28.08
C TYR A 20 -13.26 11.26 -27.40
N THR A 21 -11.93 11.23 -27.38
CA THR A 21 -11.16 10.26 -26.57
C THR A 21 -10.36 10.97 -25.49
N THR A 22 -10.97 11.91 -24.77
CA THR A 22 -10.47 12.25 -23.43
C THR A 22 -11.25 11.39 -22.45
N CYS A 23 -10.74 10.17 -22.27
CA CYS A 23 -11.05 9.39 -21.08
C CYS A 23 -10.63 10.27 -19.90
N LYS A 24 -11.62 10.87 -19.23
CA LYS A 24 -11.41 11.58 -17.97
C LYS A 24 -11.17 10.50 -16.92
N GLU A 25 -9.93 10.04 -16.86
CA GLU A 25 -9.41 9.39 -15.66
C GLU A 25 -9.40 10.50 -14.62
N ASP A 26 -10.39 10.49 -13.71
CA ASP A 26 -10.39 11.30 -12.51
C ASP A 26 -9.26 10.77 -11.60
N ASP A 27 -8.02 11.07 -11.99
CA ASP A 27 -6.89 11.10 -11.08
C ASP A 27 -7.08 12.32 -10.19
N THR A 28 -7.97 12.19 -9.20
CA THR A 28 -7.86 13.00 -7.99
C THR A 28 -6.52 12.65 -7.38
N VAL A 29 -5.48 13.39 -7.77
CA VAL A 29 -4.18 13.40 -7.13
C VAL A 29 -4.43 13.78 -5.68
N VAL A 30 -4.47 12.78 -4.80
CA VAL A 30 -4.57 13.03 -3.37
C VAL A 30 -3.26 13.67 -2.95
N THR A 31 -3.31 14.97 -2.72
CA THR A 31 -2.13 15.79 -2.42
C THR A 31 -1.66 15.63 -0.97
N GLU A 32 -2.49 15.10 -0.06
CA GLU A 32 -2.11 14.96 1.35
C GLU A 32 -2.82 13.80 2.07
N TYR A 33 -2.05 12.96 2.78
CA TYR A 33 -2.57 12.00 3.75
C TYR A 33 -2.63 12.65 5.14
N LYS A 34 -3.74 12.44 5.85
CA LYS A 34 -4.03 12.98 7.19
C LYS A 34 -4.18 11.87 8.24
N ASP A 35 -4.44 10.65 7.81
CA ASP A 35 -4.58 9.46 8.66
C ASP A 35 -3.98 8.24 7.95
N PHE A 36 -3.61 7.22 8.73
CA PHE A 36 -3.12 5.93 8.26
C PHE A 36 -3.61 4.79 9.16
N SER A 37 -4.22 3.77 8.57
CA SER A 37 -4.73 2.63 9.31
C SER A 37 -4.45 1.34 8.58
N ILE A 38 -4.22 0.26 9.32
CA ILE A 38 -4.14 -1.10 8.76
C ILE A 38 -5.44 -1.81 9.12
N TYR A 39 -6.12 -2.36 8.12
CA TYR A 39 -7.35 -3.11 8.25
C TYR A 39 -7.12 -4.59 7.96
N LEU A 40 -7.83 -5.47 8.68
CA LEU A 40 -8.01 -6.86 8.26
C LEU A 40 -9.00 -6.94 7.10
N THR A 41 -8.81 -7.91 6.21
CA THR A 41 -9.74 -8.21 5.11
C THR A 41 -10.45 -9.55 5.31
N PHE A 42 -11.51 -9.79 4.52
CA PHE A 42 -12.17 -11.10 4.42
C PHE A 42 -11.34 -12.14 3.65
N ASP A 43 -10.32 -11.72 2.91
CA ASP A 43 -9.58 -12.58 1.99
C ASP A 43 -8.51 -13.39 2.75
N SER A 44 -8.56 -14.72 2.61
CA SER A 44 -7.60 -15.64 3.18
C SER A 44 -7.08 -16.61 2.12
N LEU A 45 -6.23 -16.12 1.22
CA LEU A 45 -5.48 -16.95 0.29
C LEU A 45 -3.98 -16.65 0.48
N PRO A 46 -3.37 -17.12 1.59
CA PRO A 46 -1.94 -17.03 1.76
C PRO A 46 -1.25 -17.53 0.50
N HIS A 47 -0.15 -16.90 0.12
CA HIS A 47 0.64 -17.24 -1.07
C HIS A 47 0.09 -16.72 -2.42
N ALA A 48 -1.15 -16.20 -2.50
CA ALA A 48 -1.61 -15.46 -3.68
C ALA A 48 -1.41 -13.95 -3.48
N PRO A 49 -1.03 -13.18 -4.52
CA PRO A 49 -1.04 -11.72 -4.45
C PRO A 49 -2.42 -11.22 -4.02
N LEU A 50 -2.45 -10.38 -2.98
CA LEU A 50 -3.69 -9.78 -2.51
C LEU A 50 -4.11 -8.65 -3.46
N ASP A 51 -5.26 -8.78 -4.10
CA ASP A 51 -5.87 -7.70 -4.89
C ASP A 51 -6.57 -6.69 -3.96
N ILE A 52 -5.80 -5.70 -3.50
CA ILE A 52 -6.31 -4.70 -2.56
C ILE A 52 -7.50 -3.91 -3.09
N SER A 53 -7.66 -3.78 -4.42
CA SER A 53 -8.78 -3.05 -5.02
C SER A 53 -10.13 -3.73 -4.75
N LYS A 54 -10.12 -5.06 -4.66
CA LYS A 54 -11.29 -5.91 -4.41
C LYS A 54 -11.46 -6.28 -2.94
N SER A 55 -10.42 -6.11 -2.14
CA SER A 55 -10.47 -6.47 -0.73
C SER A 55 -11.54 -5.70 0.05
N VAL A 56 -12.36 -6.47 0.77
CA VAL A 56 -13.39 -5.97 1.67
C VAL A 56 -12.76 -5.75 3.06
N LEU A 57 -12.73 -4.49 3.50
CA LEU A 57 -12.19 -4.10 4.81
C LEU A 57 -13.15 -4.52 5.92
N GLN A 58 -12.66 -5.26 6.92
CA GLN A 58 -13.46 -5.71 8.07
C GLN A 58 -13.27 -4.84 9.30
N LYS A 59 -12.04 -4.87 9.82
CA LYS A 59 -11.71 -4.39 11.16
C LYS A 59 -10.42 -3.60 11.07
N LYS A 60 -10.46 -2.37 11.59
CA LYS A 60 -9.25 -1.56 11.79
C LYS A 60 -8.39 -2.28 12.85
N LEU A 61 -7.28 -2.87 12.39
CA LEU A 61 -6.33 -3.63 13.19
C LEU A 61 -5.37 -2.69 13.93
N ILE A 62 -4.82 -1.72 13.19
CA ILE A 62 -3.88 -0.73 13.71
C ILE A 62 -4.41 0.64 13.29
N LYS A 63 -4.62 1.53 14.26
CA LYS A 63 -4.98 2.93 14.01
C LYS A 63 -3.72 3.79 13.99
N TYR A 64 -3.75 4.94 13.33
CA TYR A 64 -2.58 5.82 13.28
C TYR A 64 -2.09 6.28 14.66
N GLN A 65 -3.04 6.57 15.56
CA GLN A 65 -2.76 6.93 16.94
C GLN A 65 -2.02 5.84 17.73
N ASP A 66 -2.20 4.57 17.34
CA ASP A 66 -1.54 3.43 17.97
C ASP A 66 -0.07 3.32 17.56
N ILE A 67 0.33 3.98 16.48
CA ILE A 67 1.71 4.03 16.01
C ILE A 67 2.45 5.14 16.74
N LYS A 68 3.50 4.76 17.47
CA LYS A 68 4.40 5.67 18.17
C LYS A 68 5.45 6.25 17.22
N SER A 69 6.05 5.41 16.38
CA SER A 69 7.01 5.85 15.35
C SER A 69 7.09 4.87 14.19
N TYR A 70 7.73 5.32 13.11
CA TYR A 70 7.99 4.53 11.91
C TYR A 70 9.45 4.69 11.49
N ASP A 71 10.16 3.57 11.37
CA ASP A 71 11.51 3.47 10.79
C ASP A 71 11.38 3.05 9.32
N SER A 72 11.64 4.00 8.43
CA SER A 72 11.53 3.79 6.98
C SER A 72 12.66 2.93 6.40
N ALA A 73 13.81 2.84 7.05
CA ALA A 73 14.95 2.06 6.56
C ALA A 73 14.68 0.55 6.70
N ASN A 74 14.01 0.18 7.80
CA ASN A 74 13.63 -1.19 8.13
C ASN A 74 12.13 -1.48 7.98
N THR A 75 11.37 -0.53 7.41
CA THR A 75 9.90 -0.63 7.23
C THR A 75 9.17 -1.13 8.49
N THR A 76 9.56 -0.57 9.64
CA THR A 76 9.15 -1.06 10.97
C THR A 76 8.33 -0.01 11.70
N LEU A 77 7.15 -0.41 12.17
CA LEU A 77 6.26 0.37 13.02
C LEU A 77 6.55 0.06 14.49
N GLU A 78 6.79 1.07 15.32
CA GLU A 78 6.73 0.94 16.78
C GLU A 78 5.31 1.27 17.23
N LEU A 79 4.63 0.30 17.83
CA LEU A 79 3.27 0.45 18.35
C LEU A 79 3.29 0.87 19.82
N ARG A 80 2.21 1.50 20.27
CA ARG A 80 1.99 1.86 21.68
C ARG A 80 1.57 0.68 22.56
N TYR A 81 1.24 -0.45 21.95
CA TYR A 81 0.93 -1.72 22.61
C TYR A 81 1.79 -2.83 22.00
N ARG A 82 1.88 -3.97 22.68
CA ARG A 82 2.73 -5.07 22.21
C ARG A 82 2.18 -5.62 20.89
N ALA A 83 3.01 -5.61 19.84
CA ALA A 83 2.67 -6.08 18.50
C ALA A 83 2.39 -7.58 18.46
N ASP A 84 2.99 -8.36 19.36
CA ASP A 84 2.74 -9.81 19.48
C ASP A 84 1.28 -10.16 19.80
N SER A 85 0.56 -9.25 20.47
CA SER A 85 -0.88 -9.39 20.70
C SER A 85 -1.71 -9.46 19.41
N LEU A 86 -1.19 -8.94 18.30
CA LEU A 86 -1.82 -9.02 16.98
C LEU A 86 -1.78 -10.44 16.39
N PHE A 87 -0.99 -11.34 16.96
CA PHE A 87 -0.84 -12.73 16.51
C PHE A 87 -1.43 -13.75 17.50
N ASN A 88 -1.87 -13.31 18.68
CA ASN A 88 -2.45 -14.17 19.71
C ASN A 88 -3.95 -14.41 19.50
N TRP A 89 -4.32 -15.11 18.42
CA TRP A 89 -5.73 -15.41 18.10
C TRP A 89 -6.04 -16.89 18.33
N PRO A 90 -7.20 -17.23 18.95
CA PRO A 90 -7.59 -18.61 19.27
C PRO A 90 -7.69 -19.58 18.08
N SER A 91 -7.71 -19.09 16.83
CA SER A 91 -8.04 -19.87 15.64
C SER A 91 -6.95 -19.89 14.54
N GLY A 92 -5.68 -19.61 14.86
CA GLY A 92 -4.60 -19.77 13.86
C GLY A 92 -4.78 -18.88 12.62
N ASN A 93 -5.05 -17.59 12.84
CA ASN A 93 -5.28 -16.59 11.78
C ASN A 93 -3.99 -16.09 11.11
N ASP A 94 -2.90 -16.84 11.22
CA ASP A 94 -1.84 -16.73 10.23
C ASP A 94 -2.49 -16.81 8.86
N ASN A 95 -2.05 -15.96 7.92
CA ASN A 95 -2.59 -15.88 6.56
C ASN A 95 -3.81 -14.99 6.34
N ARG A 96 -4.23 -14.19 7.34
CA ARG A 96 -5.27 -13.18 7.08
C ARG A 96 -4.74 -12.04 6.24
N GLY A 97 -5.50 -11.64 5.22
CA GLY A 97 -5.21 -10.45 4.45
C GLY A 97 -5.30 -9.18 5.31
N PHE A 98 -4.44 -8.22 5.00
CA PHE A 98 -4.53 -6.87 5.51
C PHE A 98 -4.39 -5.85 4.38
N VAL A 99 -4.95 -4.66 4.58
CA VAL A 99 -4.75 -3.51 3.68
C VAL A 99 -4.39 -2.28 4.53
N ALA A 100 -3.31 -1.62 4.14
CA ALA A 100 -2.93 -0.30 4.63
C ALA A 100 -3.70 0.78 3.87
N VAL A 101 -4.36 1.66 4.59
CA VAL A 101 -5.30 2.66 4.08
C VAL A 101 -4.95 4.03 4.63
N ALA A 102 -4.83 5.04 3.76
CA ALA A 102 -4.78 6.45 4.15
C ALA A 102 -6.18 7.08 4.11
N ASN A 103 -6.44 8.01 5.02
CA ASN A 103 -7.71 8.76 5.09
C ASN A 103 -8.97 7.88 5.07
N ASP A 104 -8.86 6.64 5.57
CA ASP A 104 -9.92 5.61 5.59
C ASP A 104 -10.53 5.20 4.24
N SER A 105 -9.98 5.66 3.10
CA SER A 105 -10.49 5.33 1.77
C SER A 105 -9.42 4.99 0.73
N ILE A 106 -8.19 5.47 0.90
CA ILE A 106 -7.12 5.35 -0.08
C ILE A 106 -6.29 4.12 0.26
N ARG A 107 -6.44 3.05 -0.52
CA ARG A 107 -5.66 1.82 -0.32
C ARG A 107 -4.24 2.02 -0.86
N ILE A 108 -3.24 1.75 -0.02
CA ILE A 108 -1.83 2.01 -0.34
C ILE A 108 -1.14 0.70 -0.74
N TYR A 109 -1.24 -0.30 0.13
CA TYR A 109 -0.68 -1.64 -0.07
C TYR A 109 -1.44 -2.65 0.78
N GLY A 110 -1.20 -3.93 0.53
CA GLY A 110 -1.79 -5.01 1.31
C GLY A 110 -0.98 -6.27 1.21
N GLY A 111 -1.27 -7.20 2.10
CA GLY A 111 -0.48 -8.41 2.29
C GLY A 111 -1.14 -9.33 3.29
N TYR A 112 -0.35 -10.16 3.96
CA TYR A 112 -0.85 -11.13 4.93
C TYR A 112 -0.20 -10.96 6.30
N LEU A 113 -0.95 -11.22 7.37
CA LEU A 113 -0.37 -11.42 8.68
C LEU A 113 0.40 -12.74 8.68
N TRP A 114 1.65 -12.70 9.13
CA TRP A 114 2.54 -13.86 9.12
C TRP A 114 3.26 -13.97 10.46
N SER A 115 2.84 -14.88 11.32
CA SER A 115 3.53 -15.13 12.59
C SER A 115 4.96 -15.64 12.35
N PRO A 116 5.94 -15.20 13.14
CA PRO A 116 7.26 -15.81 13.19
C PRO A 116 7.26 -17.32 13.44
N LEU A 117 6.22 -17.82 14.10
CA LEU A 117 6.07 -19.24 14.42
C LEU A 117 5.57 -20.07 13.23
N HIS A 118 5.23 -19.42 12.12
CA HIS A 118 4.77 -20.12 10.92
C HIS A 118 5.94 -20.85 10.24
N SER A 119 5.75 -22.13 9.94
CA SER A 119 6.76 -23.01 9.32
C SER A 119 6.86 -22.88 7.80
N SER A 120 6.11 -21.96 7.20
CA SER A 120 5.97 -21.83 5.73
C SER A 120 6.42 -20.47 5.23
N THR A 121 6.92 -20.45 4.00
CA THR A 121 7.39 -19.26 3.30
C THR A 121 6.24 -18.50 2.64
N ASN A 122 6.41 -17.20 2.41
CA ASN A 122 5.46 -16.40 1.65
C ASN A 122 6.22 -15.36 0.84
N ASP A 123 5.96 -15.30 -0.47
CA ASP A 123 6.64 -14.37 -1.38
C ASP A 123 5.93 -13.01 -1.49
N ASN A 124 4.80 -12.83 -0.80
CA ASN A 124 4.02 -11.59 -0.81
C ASN A 124 4.48 -10.61 0.28
N ILE A 125 3.84 -9.44 0.32
CA ILE A 125 3.92 -8.53 1.45
C ILE A 125 3.37 -9.22 2.70
N VAL A 126 4.13 -9.19 3.78
CA VAL A 126 3.74 -9.70 5.08
C VAL A 126 3.87 -8.64 6.16
N LEU A 127 2.97 -8.76 7.15
CA LEU A 127 3.03 -8.06 8.42
C LEU A 127 3.46 -9.08 9.48
N THR A 128 4.66 -8.91 10.03
CA THR A 128 5.29 -9.91 10.92
C THR A 128 6.03 -9.24 12.08
N LEU A 129 6.40 -10.01 13.09
CA LEU A 129 7.29 -9.52 14.14
C LEU A 129 8.74 -9.61 13.64
N PRO A 130 9.60 -8.64 13.99
CA PRO A 130 11.02 -8.72 13.66
C PRO A 130 11.66 -9.97 14.29
N LEU A 131 12.50 -10.67 13.52
CA LEU A 131 13.11 -11.95 13.92
C LEU A 131 14.42 -11.79 14.72
N GLU A 132 14.88 -10.56 14.96
CA GLU A 132 16.12 -10.31 15.70
C GLU A 132 15.98 -10.71 17.17
N SER A 133 17.05 -11.28 17.75
CA SER A 133 17.04 -11.76 19.15
C SER A 133 16.78 -10.67 20.19
N ASN A 134 17.01 -9.40 19.84
CA ASN A 134 16.75 -8.22 20.65
C ASN A 134 15.55 -7.39 20.15
N ALA A 135 14.70 -7.95 19.29
CA ALA A 135 13.55 -7.26 18.77
C ALA A 135 12.60 -6.83 19.90
N SER A 136 12.20 -5.55 19.87
CA SER A 136 11.21 -5.02 20.80
C SER A 136 9.85 -5.69 20.54
N PRO A 137 9.10 -6.11 21.58
CA PRO A 137 7.77 -6.70 21.41
C PRO A 137 6.73 -5.68 20.92
N TYR A 138 7.10 -4.41 20.82
CA TYR A 138 6.27 -3.32 20.29
C TYR A 138 6.52 -3.06 18.80
N HIS A 139 7.50 -3.73 18.19
CA HIS A 139 7.84 -3.53 16.79
C HIS A 139 7.08 -4.50 15.89
N LEU A 140 6.59 -3.96 14.78
CA LEU A 140 5.92 -4.70 13.73
C LEU A 140 6.55 -4.33 12.40
N ARG A 141 6.99 -5.33 11.63
CA ARG A 141 7.67 -5.12 10.36
C ARG A 141 6.73 -5.42 9.20
N VAL A 142 6.77 -4.54 8.20
CA VAL A 142 6.18 -4.79 6.89
C VAL A 142 7.32 -5.17 5.95
N GLN A 143 7.29 -6.33 5.34
CA GLN A 143 8.33 -6.77 4.40
C GLN A 143 7.74 -7.60 3.26
N ASN A 144 8.40 -7.66 2.12
CA ASN A 144 8.04 -8.57 1.03
C ASN A 144 8.84 -9.84 1.20
N GLY A 145 8.20 -10.99 1.27
CA GLY A 145 8.91 -12.23 1.56
C GLY A 145 8.94 -12.58 3.04
N TYR A 146 8.82 -13.88 3.34
CA TYR A 146 9.03 -14.48 4.64
C TYR A 146 9.66 -15.88 4.46
N PRO A 147 10.64 -16.30 5.30
CA PRO A 147 11.18 -15.58 6.47
C PRO A 147 12.13 -14.44 6.13
N PHE A 148 12.71 -14.46 4.93
CA PHE A 148 13.67 -13.45 4.50
C PHE A 148 12.98 -12.37 3.67
N ALA A 149 13.27 -11.11 4.00
CA ALA A 149 12.82 -9.98 3.20
C ALA A 149 13.52 -10.00 1.83
N SER A 150 12.73 -9.85 0.77
CA SER A 150 13.19 -9.50 -0.55
C SER A 150 13.84 -8.11 -0.52
N ASN A 151 14.94 -7.97 -1.25
CA ASN A 151 15.64 -6.70 -1.43
C ASN A 151 15.09 -5.87 -2.60
N ASP A 152 13.91 -6.23 -3.12
CA ASP A 152 13.27 -5.50 -4.22
C ASP A 152 12.98 -4.02 -3.83
N PRO A 153 13.62 -3.05 -4.51
CA PRO A 153 13.38 -1.63 -4.25
C PRO A 153 11.94 -1.21 -4.52
N ALA A 154 11.25 -1.82 -5.50
CA ALA A 154 9.89 -1.44 -5.87
C ALA A 154 8.92 -1.63 -4.69
N HIS A 155 9.10 -2.71 -3.94
CA HIS A 155 8.31 -2.96 -2.75
C HIS A 155 8.55 -1.91 -1.64
N ARG A 156 9.83 -1.60 -1.36
CA ARG A 156 10.16 -0.57 -0.37
C ARG A 156 9.57 0.78 -0.77
N SER A 157 9.58 1.13 -2.05
CA SER A 157 8.99 2.37 -2.54
C SER A 157 7.48 2.45 -2.32
N ILE A 158 6.75 1.33 -2.40
CA ILE A 158 5.31 1.29 -2.14
C ILE A 158 5.01 1.48 -0.64
N ILE A 159 5.73 0.77 0.24
CA ILE A 159 5.54 0.92 1.70
C ILE A 159 6.00 2.31 2.16
N ASN A 160 7.09 2.82 1.59
CA ASN A 160 7.60 4.17 1.84
C ASN A 160 7.09 5.19 0.83
N ALA A 161 5.83 5.09 0.40
CA ALA A 161 5.25 6.04 -0.52
C ALA A 161 5.45 7.49 -0.01
N PRO A 162 5.86 8.46 -0.85
CA PRO A 162 6.26 9.79 -0.41
C PRO A 162 5.23 10.49 0.49
N GLN A 163 3.94 10.39 0.15
CA GLN A 163 2.85 10.98 0.91
C GLN A 163 2.69 10.36 2.31
N LEU A 164 2.97 9.05 2.44
CA LEU A 164 2.97 8.37 3.73
C LEU A 164 4.16 8.80 4.58
N MET A 165 5.35 8.91 3.97
CA MET A 165 6.54 9.40 4.67
C MET A 165 6.35 10.83 5.15
N GLU A 166 5.71 11.67 4.35
CA GLU A 166 5.37 13.05 4.73
C GLU A 166 4.39 13.09 5.90
N LEU A 167 3.34 12.25 5.90
CA LEU A 167 2.43 12.11 7.04
C LEU A 167 3.20 11.77 8.33
N PHE A 168 4.03 10.71 8.31
CA PHE A 168 4.83 10.35 9.49
C PHE A 168 5.83 11.43 9.89
N ARG A 169 6.43 12.14 8.94
CA ARG A 169 7.39 13.23 9.21
C ARG A 169 6.72 14.43 9.86
N LYS A 170 5.62 14.91 9.28
CA LYS A 170 4.85 16.06 9.77
C LYS A 170 4.41 15.89 11.22
N ASP A 171 4.04 14.68 11.59
CA ASP A 171 3.56 14.35 12.93
C ASP A 171 4.68 13.89 13.89
N GLY A 172 5.95 14.02 13.48
CA GLY A 172 7.12 13.69 14.31
C GLY A 172 7.26 12.20 14.63
N LYS A 173 6.67 11.33 13.80
CA LYS A 173 6.69 9.88 13.96
C LYS A 173 7.76 9.18 13.12
N LEU A 174 8.21 9.81 12.04
CA LEU A 174 9.28 9.26 11.19
C LEU A 174 10.62 9.29 11.94
N ARG A 175 11.33 8.16 11.95
CA ARG A 175 12.69 8.02 12.47
C ARG A 175 13.67 7.70 11.36
#